data_AF-A0A924K2F8-F1
#
_entry.id   AF-A0A924K2F8-F1
#
_cell.length_a   1.000
_cell.length_b   1.000
_cell.length_c   1.000
_cell.angle_alpha   90.00
_cell.angle_beta   90.00
_cell.angle_gamma   90.00
#
_symmetry.space_group_name_H-M   'P 1'
#
loop_
_entity.id
_entity.type
_entity.pdbx_description
1 polymer ?
#
loop_
_entity_poly.entity_id
_entity_poly.type
_entity_poly.pdbx_seq_one_letter_code
_entity_poly.pdbx_strand_id
1 'polypeptide(L)'
;LIPGVVVTCRPIGILKMEDEAGEDGKVLAVPTDKILSIYTQWQKPEDLNPMRLNTISHFFQHYKDLEPGKWVKILGWEGVESAKKEIMDGIANYQREHG
;
A
#
# COMPACT_ATOMS: atom_id res chain seq x y z
N LEU A 1 11.89 -4.87 10.05
CA LEU A 1 11.47 -4.28 11.34
C LEU A 1 10.88 -5.40 12.19
N ILE A 2 10.92 -5.29 13.52
CA ILE A 2 10.26 -6.26 14.41
C ILE A 2 8.79 -5.84 14.65
N PRO A 3 7.85 -6.77 14.87
CA PRO A 3 6.46 -6.44 15.20
C PRO A 3 6.35 -5.47 16.38
N GLY A 4 5.44 -4.49 16.29
CA GLY A 4 5.22 -3.46 17.30
C GLY A 4 6.03 -2.17 17.15
N VAL A 5 7.00 -2.12 16.21
CA VAL A 5 7.76 -0.88 15.92
C VAL A 5 6.93 0.08 15.06
N VAL A 6 6.97 1.37 15.42
CA VAL A 6 6.39 2.47 14.63
C VAL A 6 7.48 3.19 13.85
N VAL A 7 7.25 3.45 12.57
CA VAL A 7 8.17 4.20 11.70
C VAL A 7 7.42 5.30 10.97
N THR A 8 7.97 6.51 10.99
CA THR A 8 7.42 7.63 10.21
C THR A 8 7.80 7.47 8.74
N CYS A 9 6.78 7.23 7.91
CA CYS A 9 6.89 7.02 6.48
C CYS A 9 6.13 8.08 5.69
N ARG A 10 6.43 8.17 4.39
CA ARG A 10 5.67 8.93 3.39
C ARG A 10 5.13 7.98 2.31
N PRO A 11 3.88 8.14 1.86
CA PRO A 11 3.35 7.34 0.77
C PRO A 11 4.03 7.71 -0.55
N ILE A 12 4.20 6.72 -1.42
CA ILE A 12 4.66 6.92 -2.81
C ILE A 12 3.64 6.38 -3.83
N GLY A 13 2.72 5.50 -3.44
CA GLY A 13 1.62 5.07 -4.28
C GLY A 13 0.76 4.03 -3.58
N ILE A 14 -0.12 3.37 -4.33
CA ILE A 14 -1.06 2.38 -3.81
C ILE A 14 -1.27 1.26 -4.82
N LEU A 15 -1.28 0.01 -4.36
CA LEU A 15 -1.76 -1.13 -5.14
C LEU A 15 -3.26 -1.26 -4.91
N LYS A 16 -4.07 -0.92 -5.91
CA LYS A 16 -5.52 -1.14 -5.86
C LYS A 16 -5.80 -2.62 -6.11
N MET A 17 -6.56 -3.21 -5.19
CA MET A 17 -7.01 -4.59 -5.27
C MET A 17 -8.37 -4.74 -4.60
N GLU A 18 -9.07 -5.81 -4.99
CA GLU A 18 -10.32 -6.27 -4.37
C GLU A 18 -10.10 -7.68 -3.82
N ASP A 19 -10.78 -7.99 -2.72
CA ASP A 19 -10.87 -9.34 -2.16
C ASP A 19 -12.32 -9.71 -1.81
N GLU A 20 -12.51 -10.85 -1.16
CA GLU A 20 -13.83 -11.35 -0.78
C GLU A 20 -14.67 -10.38 0.08
N ALA A 21 -14.04 -9.39 0.73
CA ALA A 21 -14.69 -8.41 1.58
C ALA A 21 -14.86 -7.02 0.93
N GLY A 22 -14.35 -6.81 -0.30
CA GLY A 22 -14.49 -5.56 -1.04
C GLY A 22 -13.14 -4.94 -1.44
N GLU A 23 -13.07 -3.61 -1.44
CA GLU A 23 -11.82 -2.88 -1.74
C GLU A 23 -10.77 -3.10 -0.65
N ASP A 24 -9.54 -3.43 -1.04
CA ASP A 24 -8.43 -3.73 -0.11
C ASP A 24 -7.11 -3.09 -0.56
N GLY A 25 -7.15 -1.78 -0.81
CA GLY A 25 -5.99 -1.01 -1.29
C GLY A 25 -4.78 -1.07 -0.36
N LYS A 26 -3.59 -1.36 -0.91
CA LYS A 26 -2.32 -1.43 -0.16
C LYS A 26 -1.45 -0.22 -0.45
N VAL A 27 -1.37 0.73 0.48
CA VAL A 27 -0.47 1.88 0.36
C VAL A 27 1.00 1.41 0.38
N LEU A 28 1.76 1.83 -0.63
CA LEU A 28 3.20 1.68 -0.67
C LEU A 28 3.86 2.95 -0.13
N ALA A 29 4.70 2.78 0.89
CA ALA A 29 5.35 3.87 1.59
C ALA A 29 6.83 3.58 1.84
N VAL A 30 7.61 4.66 1.99
CA VAL A 30 9.04 4.62 2.34
C VAL A 30 9.28 5.45 3.59
N PRO A 31 10.30 5.16 4.40
CA PRO A 31 10.70 6.04 5.49
C PRO A 31 10.92 7.48 5.01
N THR A 32 10.60 8.44 5.87
CA THR A 32 10.92 9.85 5.60
C THR A 32 12.43 10.07 5.53
N ASP A 33 12.88 11.12 4.83
CA ASP A 33 14.32 11.40 4.66
C ASP A 33 15.05 11.66 5.98
N LYS A 34 14.32 12.14 7.02
CA LYS A 34 14.85 12.29 8.39
C LYS A 34 15.21 10.95 9.02
N ILE A 35 14.49 9.88 8.67
CA ILE A 35 14.74 8.53 9.17
C ILE A 35 15.80 7.84 8.30
N LEU A 36 15.66 7.88 6.98
CA LEU A 36 16.55 7.17 6.08
C LEU A 36 16.55 7.78 4.67
N SER A 37 17.54 8.61 4.37
CA SER A 37 17.66 9.37 3.11
C SER A 37 17.99 8.52 1.87
N ILE A 38 18.26 7.22 2.00
CA ILE A 38 18.52 6.35 0.83
C ILE A 38 17.29 6.18 -0.07
N TYR A 39 16.10 6.61 0.39
CA TYR A 39 14.84 6.53 -0.35
C TYR A 39 14.41 7.87 -0.95
N THR A 40 15.22 8.93 -0.83
CA THR A 40 14.87 10.28 -1.31
C THR A 40 14.54 10.28 -2.80
N GLN A 41 15.15 9.43 -3.63
CA GLN A 41 14.83 9.34 -5.05
C GLN A 41 13.51 8.64 -5.39
N TRP A 42 12.88 7.92 -4.45
CA TRP A 42 11.61 7.24 -4.72
C TRP A 42 10.44 8.14 -4.32
N GLN A 43 9.76 8.70 -5.31
CA GLN A 43 8.64 9.64 -5.16
C GLN A 43 7.31 9.03 -5.62
N LYS A 44 7.35 8.09 -6.56
CA LYS A 44 6.20 7.37 -7.11
C LYS A 44 6.55 5.88 -7.34
N PRO A 45 5.58 4.98 -7.57
CA PRO A 45 5.87 3.55 -7.73
C PRO A 45 6.87 3.28 -8.85
N GLU A 46 6.79 4.03 -9.95
CA GLU A 46 7.62 3.84 -11.14
C GLU A 46 9.10 4.16 -10.92
N ASP A 47 9.47 4.79 -9.79
CA ASP A 47 10.87 5.00 -9.42
C ASP A 47 11.51 3.73 -8.84
N LEU A 48 10.71 2.72 -8.50
CA LEU A 48 11.19 1.39 -8.11
C LEU A 48 11.47 0.55 -9.35
N ASN A 49 12.38 -0.43 -9.21
CA ASN A 49 12.57 -1.46 -10.24
C ASN A 49 11.21 -2.15 -10.53
N PRO A 50 10.76 -2.22 -11.81
CA PRO A 50 9.50 -2.86 -12.17
C PRO A 50 9.34 -4.29 -11.64
N MET A 51 10.45 -5.05 -11.55
CA MET A 51 10.45 -6.40 -10.98
C MET A 51 10.00 -6.40 -9.51
N ARG A 52 10.35 -5.36 -8.74
CA ARG A 52 9.93 -5.23 -7.35
C ARG A 52 8.43 -4.97 -7.25
N LEU A 53 7.88 -4.08 -8.08
CA LEU A 53 6.44 -3.84 -8.14
C LEU A 53 5.68 -5.12 -8.51
N ASN A 54 6.16 -5.83 -9.55
CA ASN A 54 5.57 -7.09 -9.98
C ASN A 54 5.65 -8.17 -8.90
N THR A 55 6.75 -8.24 -8.15
CA THR A 55 6.89 -9.20 -7.03
C THR A 55 5.86 -8.92 -5.93
N ILE A 56 5.65 -7.65 -5.58
CA ILE A 56 4.63 -7.27 -4.58
C ILE A 56 3.23 -7.62 -5.09
N SER A 57 2.89 -7.26 -6.33
CA SER A 57 1.58 -7.58 -6.92
C SER A 57 1.34 -9.10 -6.99
N HIS A 58 2.34 -9.87 -7.44
CA HIS A 58 2.26 -11.33 -7.50
C HIS A 58 2.06 -11.95 -6.12
N PHE A 59 2.76 -11.44 -5.09
CA PHE A 59 2.56 -11.92 -3.72
C PHE A 59 1.09 -11.77 -3.30
N PHE A 60 0.52 -10.57 -3.43
CA PHE A 60 -0.88 -10.35 -3.03
C PHE A 60 -1.88 -11.10 -3.91
N GLN A 61 -1.58 -11.29 -5.19
CA GLN A 61 -2.43 -12.07 -6.08
C GLN A 61 -2.57 -13.54 -5.65
N HIS A 62 -1.51 -14.13 -5.08
CA HIS A 62 -1.43 -15.57 -4.85
C HIS A 62 -1.43 -16.01 -3.38
N TYR A 63 -1.21 -15.10 -2.41
CA TYR A 63 -0.97 -15.53 -1.03
C TYR A 63 -2.18 -16.23 -0.38
N LYS A 64 -3.40 -16.02 -0.89
CA LYS A 64 -4.64 -16.65 -0.42
C LYS A 64 -5.08 -17.85 -1.27
N ASP A 65 -4.33 -18.29 -2.28
CA ASP A 65 -4.79 -19.29 -3.27
C ASP A 65 -5.27 -20.62 -2.65
N LEU A 66 -4.75 -20.96 -1.47
CA LEU A 66 -5.11 -22.20 -0.76
C LEU A 66 -6.07 -21.98 0.40
N GLU A 67 -6.57 -20.75 0.60
CA GLU A 67 -7.55 -20.41 1.63
C GLU A 67 -8.98 -20.55 1.04
N PRO A 68 -9.78 -21.54 1.49
CA PRO A 68 -11.10 -21.79 0.90
C PRO A 68 -12.01 -20.57 0.94
N GLY A 69 -12.54 -20.18 -0.23
CA GLY A 69 -13.48 -19.06 -0.38
C GLY A 69 -12.83 -17.68 -0.43
N LYS A 70 -11.51 -17.57 -0.33
CA LYS A 70 -10.79 -16.30 -0.47
C LYS A 70 -10.20 -16.11 -1.85
N TRP A 71 -10.10 -14.86 -2.27
CA TRP A 71 -9.55 -14.51 -3.58
C TRP A 71 -8.97 -13.09 -3.53
N VAL A 72 -8.12 -12.77 -4.49
CA VAL A 72 -7.60 -11.41 -4.70
C VAL A 72 -7.64 -11.07 -6.19
N LYS A 73 -8.08 -9.87 -6.52
CA LYS A 73 -8.02 -9.29 -7.86
C LYS A 73 -7.19 -8.02 -7.83
N ILE A 74 -6.08 -8.02 -8.57
CA ILE A 74 -5.25 -6.82 -8.74
C ILE A 74 -5.89 -5.90 -9.78
N LEU A 75 -6.13 -4.65 -9.40
CA LEU A 75 -6.63 -3.59 -10.30
C LEU A 75 -5.47 -2.78 -10.91
N GLY A 76 -4.36 -2.65 -10.17
CA GLY A 76 -3.13 -2.03 -10.66
C GLY A 76 -2.47 -1.10 -9.64
N TRP A 77 -1.34 -0.53 -10.04
CA TRP A 77 -0.63 0.50 -9.26
C TRP A 77 -1.17 1.88 -9.62
N GLU A 78 -1.39 2.70 -8.60
CA GLU A 78 -1.69 4.13 -8.73
C GLU A 78 -0.68 4.98 -7.94
N GLY A 79 -0.57 6.25 -8.33
CA GLY A 79 0.41 7.19 -7.82
C GLY A 79 0.12 7.73 -6.41
N VAL A 80 1.02 8.60 -5.95
CA VAL A 80 1.01 9.20 -4.61
C VAL A 80 -0.29 9.95 -4.27
N GLU A 81 -0.95 10.59 -5.24
CA GLU A 81 -2.19 11.34 -4.98
C GLU A 81 -3.36 10.40 -4.62
N SER A 82 -3.50 9.27 -5.31
CA SER A 82 -4.47 8.23 -4.94
C SER A 82 -4.18 7.67 -3.54
N ALA A 83 -2.91 7.43 -3.22
CA ALA A 83 -2.51 6.96 -1.89
C ALA A 83 -2.84 7.96 -0.78
N LYS A 84 -2.59 9.26 -1.01
CA LYS A 84 -2.97 10.33 -0.06
C LYS A 84 -4.47 10.41 0.11
N LYS A 85 -5.24 10.32 -0.98
CA LYS A 85 -6.70 10.32 -0.93
C LYS A 85 -7.21 9.17 -0.07
N GLU A 86 -6.72 7.94 -0.30
CA GLU A 86 -7.07 6.76 0.50
C GLU A 86 -6.80 6.97 2.00
N ILE A 87 -5.63 7.52 2.34
CA ILE A 87 -5.28 7.82 3.74
C ILE A 87 -6.24 8.85 4.35
N MET A 88 -6.53 9.95 3.64
CA MET A 88 -7.40 11.01 4.13
C MET A 88 -8.85 10.54 4.27
N ASP A 89 -9.34 9.74 3.34
CA ASP A 89 -10.67 9.14 3.40
C ASP A 89 -10.78 8.18 4.59
N GLY A 90 -9.76 7.36 4.83
CA GLY A 90 -9.68 6.48 6.00
C GLY A 90 -9.71 7.26 7.33
N ILE A 91 -8.96 8.36 7.43
CA ILE A 91 -8.99 9.26 8.59
C ILE A 91 -10.38 9.86 8.78
N ALA A 92 -11.01 10.36 7.71
CA ALA A 92 -12.34 10.96 7.78
C ALA A 92 -13.42 9.93 8.17
N ASN A 93 -13.32 8.70 7.68
CA ASN A 93 -14.23 7.61 8.04
C ASN A 93 -14.11 7.24 9.52
N TYR A 94 -12.87 7.09 10.01
CA TYR A 94 -12.62 6.84 11.44
C TYR A 94 -13.23 7.95 12.32
N GLN A 95 -13.00 9.22 11.96
CA GLN A 95 -13.55 10.37 12.68
C GLN A 95 -15.08 10.41 12.66
N ARG A 96 -15.73 10.00 11.56
CA ARG A 96 -17.19 9.96 11.47
C ARG A 96 -17.82 8.89 12.35
N GLU A 97 -17.14 7.76 12.52
CA GLU A 97 -17.63 6.63 13.32
C GLU A 97 -17.33 6.78 14.82
N HIS A 98 -16.28 7.52 15.19
CA HIS A 98 -15.75 7.58 16.55
C HIS A 98 -15.61 9.00 17.13
N GLY A 99 -15.99 10.04 16.39
CA GLY A 99 -16.04 11.44 16.85
C GLY A 99 -17.43 11.81 17.34
#